data_AF-A0A2N6Q819-F1
#
_entry.id   AF-A0A2N6Q819-F1
#
_cell.length_a   1.000
_cell.length_b   1.000
_cell.length_c   1.000
_cell.angle_alpha   90.00
_cell.angle_beta   90.00
_cell.angle_gamma   90.00
#
_symmetry.space_group_name_H-M   'P 1'
#
loop_
_entity.id
_entity.type
_entity.pdbx_description
1 polymer ?
#
loop_
_entity_poly.entity_id
_entity_poly.type
_entity_poly.pdbx_seq_one_letter_code
_entity_poly.pdbx_strand_id
1 'polypeptide(L)'
;MNTEDGIKTKAAIRLDTGRSYFEWGNGMQVIRRGTGDVAMTEGELVRFFGVTWRKVNGRLRTITEESVLHPEERGADERKIVTNKEVRGYAPLYPLPTIIALSFQLDCVEAHLFRRHVCSELMRPRNPVIPIIIIDRGVNS
;
A
#
# COMPACT_ATOMS: atom_id res chain seq x y z
N MET A 1 -24.67 14.17 -30.79
CA MET A 1 -23.25 14.56 -30.91
C MET A 1 -22.45 13.44 -30.29
N ASN A 2 -21.93 12.53 -31.11
CA ASN A 2 -21.10 11.40 -30.69
C ASN A 2 -19.67 11.88 -30.59
N THR A 3 -18.96 11.67 -29.49
CA THR A 3 -17.51 11.46 -29.55
C THR A 3 -17.00 10.72 -28.31
N GLU A 4 -16.63 9.46 -28.54
CA GLU A 4 -15.52 8.75 -27.88
C GLU A 4 -15.66 8.40 -26.39
N ASP A 5 -16.46 7.37 -26.12
CA ASP A 5 -16.17 6.40 -25.05
C ASP A 5 -14.84 5.70 -25.38
N GLY A 6 -13.74 6.41 -25.15
CA GLY A 6 -12.39 5.88 -25.26
C GLY A 6 -12.28 4.66 -24.35
N ILE A 7 -11.96 3.51 -24.94
CA ILE A 7 -11.65 2.28 -24.22
C ILE A 7 -10.52 2.60 -23.25
N LYS A 8 -10.87 2.86 -21.99
CA LYS A 8 -9.92 3.08 -20.90
C LYS A 8 -9.05 1.84 -20.83
N THR A 9 -7.78 1.96 -21.20
CA THR A 9 -6.79 0.89 -21.17
C THR A 9 -6.79 0.23 -19.78
N LYS A 10 -6.39 -1.03 -19.65
CA LYS A 10 -6.30 -1.76 -18.36
C LYS A 10 -5.53 -0.99 -17.26
N ALA A 11 -4.70 -0.02 -17.65
CA ALA A 11 -4.04 0.95 -16.77
C ALA A 11 -4.96 2.07 -16.24
N ALA A 12 -5.90 2.58 -17.04
CA ALA A 12 -6.86 3.60 -16.64
C ALA A 12 -7.94 3.06 -15.67
N ILE A 13 -8.31 1.77 -15.78
CA ILE A 13 -9.18 1.08 -14.78
C ILE A 13 -8.46 0.88 -13.43
N ARG A 14 -7.12 0.90 -13.41
CA ARG A 14 -6.32 0.86 -12.17
C ARG A 14 -6.24 2.21 -11.47
N LEU A 15 -6.52 3.32 -12.16
CA LEU A 15 -6.38 4.68 -11.62
C LEU A 15 -7.65 5.21 -10.93
N ASP A 16 -8.82 4.66 -11.24
CA ASP A 16 -10.12 5.17 -10.81
C ASP A 16 -10.68 4.42 -9.58
N THR A 17 -9.90 4.31 -8.49
CA THR A 17 -10.38 3.61 -7.28
C THR A 17 -10.34 4.44 -6.00
N GLY A 18 -9.89 5.70 -6.03
CA GLY A 18 -9.77 6.54 -4.82
C GLY A 18 -8.71 6.06 -3.81
N ARG A 19 -8.39 4.76 -3.75
CA ARG A 19 -7.42 4.13 -2.87
C ARG A 19 -5.98 4.27 -3.36
N SER A 20 -5.05 4.09 -2.43
CA SER A 20 -3.64 3.88 -2.70
C SER A 20 -3.24 2.41 -2.58
N TYR A 21 -2.11 2.05 -3.18
CA TYR A 21 -1.50 0.72 -3.07
C TYR A 21 0.03 0.82 -3.16
N PHE A 22 0.73 -0.24 -2.72
CA PHE A 22 2.17 -0.32 -2.83
C PHE A 22 2.63 -1.09 -4.07
N GLU A 23 3.74 -0.65 -4.64
CA GLU A 23 4.50 -1.36 -5.66
C GLU A 23 6.00 -1.21 -5.41
N TRP A 24 6.81 -2.02 -6.10
CA TRP A 24 8.25 -1.87 -6.08
C TRP A 24 8.71 -0.93 -7.19
N GLY A 25 9.48 0.07 -6.82
CA GLY A 25 10.25 0.90 -7.75
C GLY A 25 11.59 0.27 -8.12
N ASN A 26 12.36 1.02 -8.90
CA ASN A 26 13.75 0.68 -9.18
C ASN A 26 14.53 0.52 -7.87
N GLY A 27 15.43 -0.47 -7.81
CA GLY A 27 16.23 -0.73 -6.61
C GLY A 27 15.44 -1.28 -5.42
N MET A 28 14.25 -1.87 -5.64
CA MET A 28 13.39 -2.43 -4.60
C MET A 28 12.97 -1.42 -3.51
N GLN A 29 12.74 -0.16 -3.90
CA GLN A 29 12.11 0.81 -3.02
C GLN A 29 10.59 0.63 -3.02
N VAL A 30 9.94 0.76 -1.86
CA VAL A 30 8.48 0.75 -1.77
C VAL A 30 7.94 2.08 -2.29
N ILE A 31 7.05 2.04 -3.29
CA ILE A 31 6.37 3.21 -3.85
C ILE A 31 4.89 3.12 -3.50
N ARG A 32 4.33 4.21 -2.94
CA ARG A 32 2.89 4.39 -2.80
C ARG A 32 2.32 5.01 -4.08
N ARG A 33 1.38 4.32 -4.72
CA ARG A 33 0.58 4.82 -5.85
C ARG A 33 -0.82 5.16 -5.39
N GLY A 34 -1.43 6.19 -5.97
CA GLY A 34 -2.76 6.68 -5.61
C GLY A 34 -2.72 7.77 -4.54
N THR A 35 -3.90 8.31 -4.22
CA THR A 35 -4.04 9.47 -3.33
C THR A 35 -4.76 9.14 -2.01
N GLY A 36 -5.74 8.24 -1.98
CA GLY A 36 -6.49 7.89 -0.75
C GLY A 36 -5.86 6.78 0.09
N ASP A 37 -6.63 6.14 0.96
CA ASP A 37 -6.09 5.18 1.93
C ASP A 37 -5.49 3.95 1.25
N VAL A 38 -4.44 3.41 1.87
CA VAL A 38 -3.74 2.25 1.34
C VAL A 38 -4.59 1.02 1.57
N ALA A 39 -5.02 0.40 0.48
CA ALA A 39 -5.73 -0.87 0.50
C ALA A 39 -5.36 -1.68 -0.74
N MET A 40 -4.97 -2.94 -0.58
CA MET A 40 -4.48 -3.80 -1.67
C MET A 40 -5.43 -4.96 -1.93
N THR A 41 -5.58 -5.33 -3.20
CA THR A 41 -6.30 -6.55 -3.62
C THR A 41 -5.42 -7.80 -3.43
N GLU A 42 -6.03 -8.99 -3.43
CA GLU A 42 -5.32 -10.28 -3.41
C GLU A 42 -4.18 -10.34 -4.42
N GLY A 43 -4.45 -9.96 -5.68
CA GLY A 43 -3.46 -9.98 -6.75
C GLY A 43 -2.35 -8.95 -6.58
N GLU A 44 -2.61 -7.82 -5.91
CA GLU A 44 -1.59 -6.84 -5.56
C GLU A 44 -0.71 -7.35 -4.43
N LEU A 45 -1.27 -8.00 -3.40
CA LEU A 45 -0.49 -8.63 -2.32
C LEU A 45 0.45 -9.71 -2.86
N VAL A 46 -0.07 -10.61 -3.69
CA VAL A 46 0.70 -11.69 -4.33
C VAL A 46 1.86 -11.13 -5.14
N ARG A 47 1.61 -10.10 -5.96
CA ARG A 47 2.64 -9.45 -6.78
C ARG A 47 3.65 -8.68 -5.93
N PHE A 48 3.19 -7.98 -4.90
CA PHE A 48 4.04 -7.16 -4.05
C PHE A 48 4.97 -8.01 -3.19
N PHE A 49 4.47 -9.08 -2.56
CA PHE A 49 5.32 -9.93 -1.72
C PHE A 49 6.05 -11.03 -2.48
N GLY A 50 5.86 -11.16 -3.80
CA GLY A 50 6.54 -12.17 -4.61
C GLY A 50 6.18 -13.63 -4.23
N VAL A 51 5.02 -13.85 -3.61
CA VAL A 51 4.60 -15.15 -3.07
C VAL A 51 3.30 -15.64 -3.71
N THR A 52 3.03 -16.94 -3.61
CA THR A 52 1.78 -17.51 -4.14
C THR A 52 0.56 -17.07 -3.34
N TRP A 53 -0.61 -17.05 -3.99
CA TRP A 53 -1.89 -16.78 -3.32
C TRP A 53 -2.14 -17.75 -2.15
N ARG A 54 -1.76 -19.03 -2.30
CA ARG A 54 -1.88 -20.03 -1.22
C ARG A 54 -1.15 -19.58 0.04
N LYS A 55 0.07 -19.04 -0.10
CA LYS A 55 0.87 -18.55 1.04
C LYS A 55 0.22 -17.32 1.67
N VAL A 56 -0.22 -16.36 0.85
CA VAL A 56 -0.91 -15.13 1.33
C VAL A 56 -2.20 -15.48 2.07
N ASN A 57 -3.09 -16.26 1.46
CA ASN A 57 -4.38 -16.65 2.04
C ASN A 57 -4.20 -17.41 3.36
N GLY A 58 -3.25 -18.35 3.43
CA GLY A 58 -2.95 -19.07 4.66
C GLY A 58 -2.58 -18.12 5.80
N ARG A 59 -1.74 -17.12 5.55
CA ARG A 59 -1.33 -16.14 6.56
C ARG A 59 -2.41 -15.12 6.92
N LEU A 60 -3.25 -14.73 5.96
CA LEU A 60 -4.39 -13.85 6.23
C LEU A 60 -5.42 -14.52 7.15
N ARG A 61 -5.65 -15.83 6.98
CA ARG A 61 -6.48 -16.61 7.90
C ARG A 61 -5.90 -16.62 9.31
N THR A 62 -4.60 -16.88 9.44
CA THR A 62 -3.91 -16.82 10.75
C THR A 62 -4.09 -15.45 11.43
N ILE A 63 -3.91 -14.33 10.71
CA ILE A 63 -4.13 -12.97 11.24
C ILE A 63 -5.57 -12.79 11.77
N THR A 64 -6.54 -13.39 11.07
CA THR A 64 -7.97 -13.30 11.40
C THR A 64 -8.29 -14.15 12.63
N GLU A 65 -7.81 -15.39 12.66
CA GLU A 65 -8.03 -16.40 13.70
C GLU A 65 -7.34 -16.00 15.02
N GLU A 66 -6.09 -15.56 14.96
CA GLU A 66 -5.30 -15.15 16.12
C GLU A 66 -5.68 -13.76 16.64
N SER A 67 -6.66 -13.10 16.01
CA SER A 67 -7.11 -11.77 16.40
C SER A 67 -6.00 -10.73 16.48
N VAL A 68 -5.03 -10.82 15.57
CA VAL A 68 -3.85 -9.93 15.53
C VAL A 68 -4.25 -8.47 15.35
N LEU A 69 -5.36 -8.22 14.64
CA LEU A 69 -5.93 -6.89 14.40
C LEU A 69 -7.31 -6.79 15.02
N HIS A 70 -7.60 -5.62 15.60
CA HIS A 70 -8.94 -5.27 16.05
C HIS A 70 -9.90 -5.19 14.85
N PRO A 71 -11.21 -5.47 15.03
CA PRO A 71 -12.20 -5.48 13.94
C PRO A 71 -12.22 -4.20 13.09
N GLU A 72 -12.04 -3.02 13.70
CA GLU A 72 -12.00 -1.72 13.03
C GLU A 72 -10.75 -1.54 12.14
N GLU A 73 -9.63 -2.18 12.48
CA GLU A 73 -8.39 -2.12 11.72
C GLU A 73 -8.43 -3.02 10.47
N ARG A 74 -9.39 -3.95 10.43
CA ARG A 74 -9.60 -4.88 9.32
C ARG A 74 -10.40 -4.29 8.17
N GLY A 75 -10.93 -3.06 8.34
CA GLY A 75 -11.67 -2.25 7.37
C GLY A 75 -11.98 -2.98 6.06
N ALA A 76 -13.11 -3.70 6.03
CA ALA A 76 -13.51 -4.52 4.89
C ALA A 76 -14.16 -3.65 3.81
N ASP A 77 -13.41 -2.71 3.25
CA ASP A 77 -13.84 -2.05 2.03
C ASP A 77 -13.77 -3.06 0.88
N GLU A 78 -14.85 -3.17 0.12
CA GLU A 78 -14.96 -4.09 -0.99
C GLU A 78 -14.80 -3.36 -2.33
N ARG A 79 -13.89 -3.83 -3.19
CA ARG A 79 -13.78 -3.32 -4.55
C ARG A 79 -14.78 -4.03 -5.46
N LYS A 80 -15.69 -3.27 -6.07
CA LYS A 80 -16.55 -3.76 -7.16
C LYS A 80 -15.71 -4.20 -8.35
N ILE A 81 -15.84 -5.46 -8.75
CA ILE A 81 -15.25 -6.00 -9.98
C ILE A 81 -16.25 -5.77 -11.11
N VAL A 82 -16.00 -4.79 -11.97
CA VAL A 82 -16.84 -4.52 -13.15
C VAL A 82 -16.19 -5.16 -14.37
N THR A 83 -16.89 -6.08 -15.03
CA THR A 83 -16.48 -6.69 -16.31
C THR A 83 -17.63 -6.54 -17.29
N ASN A 84 -17.38 -6.02 -18.50
CA ASN A 84 -18.40 -5.80 -19.53
C ASN A 84 -19.62 -5.00 -19.03
N LYS A 85 -19.40 -3.93 -18.26
CA LYS A 85 -20.43 -3.02 -17.70
C LYS A 85 -21.37 -3.64 -16.63
N GLU A 86 -21.14 -4.89 -16.22
CA GLU A 86 -21.86 -5.54 -15.11
C GLU A 86 -20.94 -5.75 -13.89
N VAL A 87 -21.50 -5.58 -12.69
CA VAL A 87 -20.82 -5.90 -11.42
C VAL A 87 -20.82 -7.43 -11.26
N ARG A 88 -19.65 -8.06 -11.45
CA ARG A 88 -19.50 -9.53 -11.35
C ARG A 88 -19.13 -10.03 -9.97
N GLY A 89 -18.88 -9.13 -9.02
CA GLY A 89 -18.60 -9.48 -7.64
C GLY A 89 -17.83 -8.39 -6.91
N TYR A 90 -17.49 -8.69 -5.67
CA TYR A 90 -16.73 -7.85 -4.77
C TYR A 90 -15.41 -8.55 -4.44
N ALA A 91 -14.29 -7.86 -4.69
CA ALA A 91 -12.98 -8.33 -4.24
C ALA A 91 -12.67 -7.69 -2.88
N PRO A 92 -12.26 -8.47 -1.88
CA PRO A 92 -11.77 -7.91 -0.61
C PRO A 92 -10.60 -6.97 -0.86
N LEU A 93 -10.60 -5.82 -0.18
CA LEU A 93 -9.43 -4.98 -0.03
C LEU A 93 -8.81 -5.19 1.34
N TYR A 94 -7.49 -5.26 1.36
CA TYR A 94 -6.71 -5.44 2.57
C TYR A 94 -6.08 -4.09 2.94
N PRO A 95 -6.50 -3.45 4.05
CA PRO A 95 -6.00 -2.14 4.44
C PRO A 95 -4.56 -2.20 4.96
N LEU A 96 -3.92 -1.04 5.13
CA LEU A 96 -2.54 -0.92 5.60
C LEU A 96 -2.21 -1.78 6.83
N PRO A 97 -3.02 -1.83 7.91
CA PRO A 97 -2.72 -2.68 9.07
C PRO A 97 -2.61 -4.16 8.70
N THR A 98 -3.48 -4.64 7.80
CA THR A 98 -3.44 -6.01 7.31
C THR A 98 -2.19 -6.28 6.45
N ILE A 99 -1.80 -5.33 5.60
CA ILE A 99 -0.59 -5.43 4.78
C ILE A 99 0.66 -5.51 5.67
N ILE A 100 0.72 -4.69 6.73
CA ILE A 100 1.80 -4.69 7.71
C ILE A 100 1.82 -6.03 8.46
N ALA A 101 0.70 -6.45 9.05
CA ALA A 101 0.61 -7.72 9.77
C ALA A 101 1.02 -8.92 8.88
N LEU A 102 0.54 -8.95 7.63
CA LEU A 102 0.90 -9.97 6.66
C LEU A 102 2.40 -10.02 6.40
N SER A 103 3.08 -8.87 6.36
CA SER A 103 4.53 -8.83 6.19
C SER A 103 5.29 -9.52 7.31
N PHE A 104 4.79 -9.56 8.55
CA PHE A 104 5.43 -10.30 9.66
C PHE A 104 5.15 -11.80 9.61
N GLN A 105 4.08 -12.21 8.93
CA GLN A 105 3.72 -13.61 8.74
C GLN A 105 4.39 -14.25 7.51
N LEU A 106 4.99 -13.42 6.65
CA LEU A 106 5.68 -13.86 5.44
C LEU A 106 7.20 -13.88 5.62
N ASP A 107 7.75 -15.07 5.42
CA ASP A 107 9.17 -15.30 5.28
C ASP A 107 9.55 -15.23 3.78
N CYS A 108 9.80 -14.01 3.29
CA CYS A 108 10.35 -13.71 1.97
C CYS A 108 11.12 -12.38 1.99
N VAL A 109 11.93 -12.13 0.96
CA VAL A 109 12.81 -10.95 0.86
C VAL A 109 12.00 -9.67 0.75
N GLU A 110 10.94 -9.68 -0.06
CA GLU A 110 10.02 -8.57 -0.26
C GLU A 110 9.35 -8.15 1.05
N ALA A 111 8.93 -9.14 1.86
CA ALA A 111 8.37 -8.87 3.18
C ALA A 111 9.42 -8.25 4.12
N HIS A 112 10.66 -8.74 4.11
CA HIS A 112 11.75 -8.16 4.90
C HIS A 112 12.03 -6.70 4.51
N LEU A 113 12.13 -6.41 3.22
CA LEU A 113 12.36 -5.05 2.72
C LEU A 113 11.19 -4.13 3.04
N PHE A 114 9.96 -4.63 2.95
CA PHE A 114 8.78 -3.86 3.33
C PHE A 114 8.77 -3.54 4.83
N ARG A 115 9.08 -4.50 5.71
CA ARG A 115 9.22 -4.25 7.16
C ARG A 115 10.27 -3.17 7.43
N ARG A 116 11.43 -3.25 6.76
CA ARG A 116 12.48 -2.22 6.86
C ARG A 116 11.99 -0.85 6.39
N HIS A 117 11.22 -0.79 5.31
CA HIS A 117 10.60 0.45 4.84
C HIS A 117 9.64 1.02 5.89
N VAL A 118 8.73 0.21 6.45
CA VAL A 118 7.80 0.65 7.50
C VAL A 118 8.56 1.21 8.70
N CYS A 119 9.57 0.50 9.20
CA CYS A 119 10.41 1.01 10.30
C CYS A 119 11.13 2.31 9.92
N SER A 120 11.64 2.42 8.69
CA SER A 120 12.31 3.64 8.22
C SER A 120 11.35 4.83 8.16
N GLU A 121 10.11 4.64 7.70
CA GLU A 121 9.11 5.71 7.67
C GLU A 121 8.67 6.13 9.09
N LEU A 122 8.59 5.18 10.03
CA LEU A 122 8.30 5.48 11.44
C LEU A 122 9.43 6.22 12.15
N MET A 123 10.69 5.89 11.82
CA MET A 123 11.87 6.51 12.41
C MET A 123 12.28 7.83 11.73
N ARG A 124 11.66 8.19 10.60
CA ARG A 124 11.92 9.47 9.95
C ARG A 124 11.48 10.61 10.88
N PRO A 125 12.37 11.57 11.19
CA PRO A 125 11.96 12.74 11.95
C PRO A 125 10.89 13.48 11.15
N ARG A 126 9.68 13.55 11.73
CA ARG A 126 8.48 14.09 11.07
C ARG A 126 8.60 15.58 10.74
N ASN A 127 9.59 16.27 11.33
CA ASN A 127 10.04 17.60 10.96
C ASN A 127 11.57 17.62 10.99
N PRO A 128 12.28 17.83 9.87
CA PRO A 128 13.66 18.25 9.97
C PRO A 128 13.66 19.60 10.69
N VAL A 129 14.24 19.67 11.88
CA VAL A 129 14.54 20.95 12.52
C VAL A 129 15.46 21.68 11.55
N ILE A 130 14.95 22.70 10.87
CA ILE A 130 15.77 23.56 10.00
C ILE A 130 16.68 24.34 10.95
N PRO A 131 18.01 24.13 10.93
CA PRO A 131 18.91 24.93 11.76
C PRO A 131 18.89 26.37 11.25
N ILE A 132 18.51 27.32 12.11
CA ILE A 132 18.70 28.75 11.85
C ILE A 132 20.18 29.04 12.13
N ILE A 133 20.96 29.28 11.08
CA ILE A 133 22.35 29.73 11.21
C ILE A 133 22.34 31.24 11.38
N ILE A 134 22.59 31.73 12.60
CA ILE A 134 22.83 33.15 12.85
C ILE A 134 24.33 33.40 12.68
N ILE A 135 24.70 34.12 11.62
CA ILE A 135 26.07 34.59 11.42
C ILE A 135 26.18 35.93 12.13
N ASP A 136 26.80 35.93 13.31
CA ASP A 136 27.20 37.17 13.96
C ASP A 136 28.38 37.77 13.18
N ARG A 137 28.20 38.98 12.63
CA ARG A 137 29.33 39.73 12.06
C ARG A 137 29.99 40.45 13.22
N GLY A 138 31.03 39.82 13.77
CA GLY A 138 31.95 40.47 14.68
C GLY A 138 32.49 41.75 14.04
N VAL A 139 32.08 42.90 14.58
CA VAL A 139 32.67 44.19 14.25
C VAL A 139 33.99 44.25 15.01
N ASN A 140 35.09 43.92 14.32
CA ASN A 140 36.41 44.31 14.75
C ASN A 140 36.63 45.78 14.39
N SER A 141 36.41 46.67 15.35
CA SER A 141 37.01 48.02 15.40
C SER A 141 36.75 48.66 16.75
#